data_AF-A0AAW5B4I8-F1
#
_entry.id   AF-A0AAW5B4I8-F1
#
_cell.length_a   1.000
_cell.length_b   1.000
_cell.length_c   1.000
_cell.angle_alpha   90.00
_cell.angle_beta   90.00
_cell.angle_gamma   90.00
#
_symmetry.space_group_name_H-M   'P 1'
#
loop_
_entity.id
_entity.type
_entity.pdbx_description
1 polymer ?
#
loop_
_entity_poly.entity_id
_entity_poly.type
_entity_poly.pdbx_seq_one_letter_code
_entity_poly.pdbx_strand_id
1 'polypeptide(L)' 'MDKGTIVRTVALAIAWINALLAQYGLQPIPVLDEETIAYGLAFLASLWTWFKNNYITLKGKQQKKVLQRNNLTK' A
#
# COMPACT_ATOMS: atom_id res chain seq x y z
N MET A 1 -10.59 -12.55 -3.22
CA MET A 1 -9.74 -12.09 -4.34
C MET A 1 -8.32 -12.48 -4.02
N ASP A 2 -7.68 -13.28 -4.86
CA ASP A 2 -6.27 -13.66 -4.69
C ASP A 2 -5.35 -12.44 -4.92
N LYS A 3 -4.13 -12.51 -4.37
CA LYS A 3 -3.16 -11.40 -4.46
C LYS A 3 -2.80 -11.06 -5.90
N GLY A 4 -2.75 -12.06 -6.78
CA GLY A 4 -2.47 -11.86 -8.21
C GLY A 4 -3.57 -11.03 -8.88
N THR A 5 -4.83 -11.32 -8.56
CA THR A 5 -5.97 -10.54 -9.03
C THR A 5 -5.92 -9.09 -8.52
N ILE A 6 -5.62 -8.87 -7.24
CA ILE A 6 -5.49 -7.50 -6.69
C ILE A 6 -4.42 -6.70 -7.46
N VAL A 7 -3.24 -7.28 -7.66
CA VAL A 7 -2.14 -6.61 -8.38
C VAL A 7 -2.54 -6.30 -9.83
N ARG A 8 -3.14 -7.25 -10.54
CA ARG A 8 -3.60 -7.05 -11.93
C ARG A 8 -4.67 -5.97 -12.03
N THR A 9 -5.63 -5.95 -11.10
CA THR A 9 -6.69 -4.93 -11.08
C THR A 9 -6.11 -3.54 -10.82
N VAL A 10 -5.14 -3.40 -9.91
CA VAL A 10 -4.47 -2.12 -9.64
C VAL A 10 -3.63 -1.66 -10.83
N ALA A 11 -2.85 -2.55 -11.43
CA ALA A 11 -2.07 -2.24 -12.62
C ALA A 11 -2.95 -1.82 -13.80
N LEU A 12 -4.07 -2.51 -14.00
CA LEU A 12 -5.07 -2.17 -15.02
C LEU A 12 -5.65 -0.76 -14.79
N ALA A 13 -5.97 -0.42 -13.54
CA ALA A 13 -6.49 0.91 -13.20
C ALA A 13 -5.48 2.01 -13.52
N ILE A 14 -4.19 1.82 -13.18
CA ILE A 14 -3.12 2.78 -13.48
C ILE A 14 -2.95 2.94 -15.01
N ALA A 15 -2.98 1.83 -15.76
CA ALA A 15 -2.88 1.87 -17.22
C ALA A 15 -4.02 2.66 -17.88
N TRP A 16 -5.25 2.47 -17.40
CA TRP A 16 -6.42 3.21 -17.89
C TRP A 16 -6.37 4.70 -17.56
N ILE A 17 -5.91 5.07 -16.36
CA ILE A 17 -5.68 6.48 -16.01
C ILE A 17 -4.64 7.08 -16.96
N ASN A 18 -3.57 6.35 -17.25
CA ASN A 18 -2.52 6.84 -18.15
C ASN A 18 -3.03 7.03 -19.59
N ALA A 19 -3.85 6.09 -20.07
CA ALA A 19 -4.49 6.18 -21.38
C ALA A 19 -5.42 7.41 -21.47
N LEU A 20 -6.19 7.69 -20.41
CA LEU A 20 -7.04 8.89 -20.36
C LEU A 20 -6.21 10.17 -20.33
N LEU A 21 -5.16 10.24 -19.52
CA LEU A 21 -4.27 11.41 -19.48
C LEU A 21 -3.69 11.72 -20.87
N ALA A 22 -3.17 10.70 -21.56
CA ALA A 22 -2.65 10.83 -22.90
C ALA A 22 -3.73 11.28 -23.90
N GLN A 23 -4.95 10.74 -23.79
CA GLN A 23 -6.08 11.12 -24.64
C GLN A 23 -6.48 12.59 -24.46
N TYR A 24 -6.42 13.12 -23.24
CA TYR A 24 -6.72 14.52 -22.95
C TYR A 24 -5.52 15.48 -23.16
N GLY A 25 -4.41 14.99 -23.71
CA GLY A 25 -3.19 15.79 -23.90
C GLY A 25 -2.51 16.22 -22.60
N LEU A 26 -2.90 15.61 -21.47
CA LEU A 26 -2.28 15.79 -20.18
C LEU A 26 -0.99 14.98 -20.14
N GLN A 27 -0.02 15.42 -19.33
CA GLN A 27 1.23 14.69 -19.17
C GLN A 27 0.91 13.29 -18.63
N PRO A 28 1.20 12.22 -19.40
CA PRO A 28 1.02 10.86 -18.92
C PRO A 28 1.83 10.69 -17.65
N ILE A 29 1.38 9.80 -16.76
CA ILE A 29 2.24 9.32 -15.68
C ILE A 29 3.49 8.80 -16.38
N PRO A 30 4.68 9.39 -16.13
CA PRO A 30 5.91 8.91 -16.73
C PRO A 30 5.97 7.44 -16.40
N VAL A 31 6.06 6.59 -17.42
CA VAL A 31 6.08 5.13 -17.28
C VAL A 31 7.17 4.88 -16.26
N LEU A 32 6.75 4.57 -15.04
CA LEU A 32 7.59 4.68 -13.85
C LEU A 32 8.77 3.76 -14.16
N ASP A 33 9.97 4.33 -14.25
CA ASP A 33 11.17 3.51 -14.36
C ASP A 33 11.15 2.49 -13.20
N GLU A 34 11.85 1.37 -13.40
CA GLU A 34 11.85 0.28 -12.41
C GLU A 34 12.18 0.80 -11.00
N GLU A 35 13.00 1.85 -10.95
CA GLU A 35 13.37 2.57 -9.73
C GLU A 35 12.17 3.25 -9.05
N THR A 36 11.37 4.03 -9.79
CA THR A 36 10.20 4.72 -9.23
C THR A 36 9.11 3.73 -8.82
N ILE A 37 8.95 2.61 -9.54
CA ILE A 37 8.06 1.52 -9.12
C ILE A 37 8.57 0.88 -7.82
N ALA A 38 9.86 0.57 -7.75
CA ALA A 38 10.48 -0.01 -6.57
C ALA A 38 10.34 0.92 -5.36
N TYR A 39 10.59 2.22 -5.52
CA TYR A 39 10.39 3.22 -4.47
C TYR A 39 8.93 3.33 -4.05
N GLY A 40 8.00 3.36 -5.00
CA GLY A 40 6.56 3.38 -4.70
C GLY A 40 6.12 2.16 -3.89
N LEU A 41 6.55 0.96 -4.31
CA LEU A 41 6.26 -0.29 -3.60
C LEU A 41 6.91 -0.33 -2.22
N ALA A 42 8.16 0.09 -2.08
CA ALA A 42 8.87 0.16 -0.81
C ALA A 42 8.19 1.14 0.15
N PHE A 43 7.74 2.29 -0.35
CA PHE A 43 7.00 3.28 0.43
C PHE A 43 5.65 2.74 0.90
N LEU A 44 4.88 2.08 0.03
CA LEU A 44 3.61 1.46 0.42
C LEU A 44 3.83 0.31 1.43
N ALA A 45 4.86 -0.50 1.22
CA ALA A 45 5.21 -1.60 2.13
C ALA A 45 5.66 -1.09 3.50
N SER A 46 6.42 0.02 3.55
CA SER A 46 6.87 0.63 4.80
C SER A 46 5.70 1.22 5.58
N LEU A 47 4.81 1.98 4.94
CA LEU A 47 3.58 2.48 5.54
C LEU A 47 2.71 1.33 6.06
N TRP A 48 2.48 0.31 5.23
CA TRP A 48 1.69 -0.85 5.63
C TRP A 48 2.27 -1.56 6.85
N THR A 49 3.58 -1.82 6.86
CA THR A 49 4.27 -2.50 7.97
C THR A 49 4.25 -1.64 9.23
N TRP A 50 4.45 -0.32 9.07
CA TRP A 50 4.39 0.64 10.16
C TRP A 50 3.04 0.57 10.89
N PHE A 51 1.93 0.57 10.15
CA PHE A 51 0.59 0.57 10.76
C PHE A 51 0.11 -0.81 11.20
N LYS A 52 0.44 -1.88 10.46
CA LYS A 52 -0.05 -3.23 10.75
C LYS A 52 0.67 -3.90 11.93
N ASN A 53 1.97 -3.67 12.10
CA ASN A 53 2.78 -4.41 13.07
C ASN A 53 3.20 -3.63 14.33
N ASN A 54 2.81 -2.36 14.50
CA ASN A 54 3.31 -1.54 15.63
C ASN A 54 2.26 -1.02 16.63
N TYR A 55 1.04 -1.57 16.68
CA TYR A 55 -0.03 -1.10 17.61
C TYR A 55 -0.28 0.42 17.58
N ILE A 56 -0.02 1.09 16.46
CA ILE A 56 -0.07 2.57 16.36
C ILE A 56 -1.51 3.07 16.21
N THR A 57 -2.34 2.30 15.51
CA THR A 57 -3.77 2.59 15.33
C THR A 57 -4.53 2.47 16.65
N LEU A 58 -5.70 3.10 16.77
CA LEU A 58 -6.57 2.98 17.95
C LEU A 58 -6.88 1.52 18.29
N LYS A 59 -7.19 0.71 17.27
CA LYS A 59 -7.41 -0.74 17.40
C LYS A 59 -6.15 -1.46 17.87
N GLY A 60 -5.00 -1.10 17.32
CA GLY A 60 -3.70 -1.63 17.75
C GLY A 60 -3.40 -1.33 19.23
N LYS A 61 -3.65 -0.11 19.68
CA LYS A 61 -3.50 0.27 21.11
C LYS A 61 -4.39 -0.57 22.02
N GLN A 62 -5.64 -0.84 21.61
CA GLN A 62 -6.55 -1.71 22.36
C GLN A 62 -6.04 -3.16 22.41
N GLN A 63 -5.54 -3.70 21.30
CA GLN A 63 -4.91 -5.03 21.26
C GLN A 63 -3.72 -5.11 22.23
N LYS A 64 -2.84 -4.11 22.24
CA LYS A 64 -1.72 -4.03 23.19
C LYS A 64 -2.20 -4.06 24.64
N LYS A 65 -3.23 -3.30 24.99
CA LYS A 65 -3.81 -3.31 26.35
C LYS A 65 -4.33 -4.69 26.76
N VAL A 66 -4.97 -5.42 25.85
CA VAL A 66 -5.44 -6.79 26.12
C VAL A 66 -4.26 -7.74 26.33
N LEU A 67 -3.23 -7.66 25.50
CA LEU A 67 -2.03 -8.50 25.65
C LEU A 67 -1.32 -8.25 26.98
N GLN A 68 -1.19 -6.98 27.40
CA GLN A 68 -0.62 -6.61 28.69
C GLN A 68 -1.42 -7.18 29.87
N ARG A 69 -2.76 -7.07 29.82
CA ARG A 69 -3.64 -7.64 30.86
C ARG A 69 -3.49 -9.15 31.03
N ASN A 70 -3.15 -9.86 29.94
CA ASN A 70 -2.98 -11.30 29.94
C ASN A 70 -1.52 -11.75 30.11
N ASN A 71 -0.59 -10.83 30.40
CA ASN A 71 0.85 -11.11 30.48
C ASN A 71 1.43 -11.78 29.21
N LEU A 72 0.85 -11.47 28.04
CA LEU A 72 1.27 -11.99 26.73
C LEU A 72 2.21 -11.02 25.98
N THR A 73 2.64 -9.94 26.63
CA THR A 73 3.68 -9.06 26.12
C THR A 73 5.05 -9.57 26.55
N LYS A 74 5.97 -9.70 25.59
CA LYS A 74 7.41 -9.91 25.88
C LYS A 74 8.02 -8.69 26.53
#